data_AF-A0A178IQV8-F1
#
_entry.id   AF-A0A178IQV8-F1
#
_cell.length_a   1.000
_cell.length_b   1.000
_cell.length_c   1.000
_cell.angle_alpha   90.00
_cell.angle_beta   90.00
_cell.angle_gamma   90.00
#
_symmetry.space_group_name_H-M   'P 1'
#
loop_
_entity.id
_entity.type
_entity.pdbx_description
1 polymer ?
#
loop_
_entity_poly.entity_id
_entity_poly.type
_entity_poly.pdbx_seq_one_letter_code
_entity_poly.pdbx_strand_id
1 'polypeptide(L)'
;MTSSKERSPAEIAGLKDFFSQLKTIDREAKAAVEIAKPALVRLATELVGRTDAQAQLARQLFLSLYNGGFTKVELACLPLLPWPWQRDFADVLLAFNGPGFSDKDILKAFEAAGDAGGAWFFTEPAPIGNIAVSEDDGIEADNAGTAAREAMRLLARAIACQYSGQPFAIRKLLRDILEERECAPGIQIAGTDWKLRRFFCTMLRGFGRGDFEPEFIIEAFYDMAGDAGVAWLNE
;
A
#
# COMPACT_ATOMS: atom_id res chain seq x y z
N MET A 1 -3.88 -16.68 -49.24
CA MET A 1 -3.13 -15.42 -49.03
C MET A 1 -3.86 -14.60 -47.99
N THR A 2 -3.44 -14.68 -46.73
CA THR A 2 -3.99 -13.84 -45.65
C THR A 2 -3.48 -12.42 -45.85
N SER A 3 -4.37 -11.52 -46.28
CA SER A 3 -4.12 -10.09 -46.34
C SER A 3 -3.72 -9.59 -44.96
N SER A 4 -2.44 -9.27 -44.79
CA SER A 4 -1.95 -8.52 -43.65
C SER A 4 -2.54 -7.11 -43.76
N LYS A 5 -3.66 -6.85 -43.07
CA LYS A 5 -4.17 -5.49 -42.91
C LYS A 5 -3.05 -4.64 -42.32
N GLU A 6 -2.54 -3.69 -43.10
CA GLU A 6 -1.64 -2.66 -42.58
C GLU A 6 -2.36 -1.90 -41.46
N ARG A 7 -1.69 -1.77 -40.31
CA ARG A 7 -2.22 -1.04 -39.17
C ARG A 7 -2.36 0.43 -39.53
N SER A 8 -3.46 1.04 -39.14
CA SER A 8 -3.70 2.47 -39.33
C SER A 8 -2.72 3.32 -38.51
N PRO A 9 -2.43 4.56 -38.92
CA PRO A 9 -1.61 5.49 -38.14
C PRO A 9 -2.10 5.70 -36.70
N ALA A 10 -3.41 5.66 -36.47
CA ALA A 10 -4.03 5.77 -35.15
C ALA A 10 -3.74 4.54 -34.26
N GLU A 11 -3.80 3.33 -34.82
CA GLU A 11 -3.43 2.10 -34.10
C GLU A 11 -1.92 2.09 -33.78
N ILE A 12 -1.09 2.58 -34.68
CA ILE A 12 0.36 2.71 -34.44
C ILE A 12 0.64 3.73 -33.32
N ALA A 13 -0.06 4.86 -33.32
CA ALA A 13 0.06 5.87 -32.25
C ALA A 13 -0.40 5.32 -30.90
N GLY A 14 -1.55 4.66 -30.84
CA GLY A 14 -2.06 4.04 -29.61
C GLY A 14 -1.13 2.96 -29.06
N LEU A 15 -0.52 2.14 -29.93
CA LEU A 15 0.49 1.16 -29.51
C LEU A 15 1.76 1.84 -28.97
N LYS A 16 2.23 2.92 -29.61
CA LYS A 16 3.39 3.69 -29.10
C LYS A 16 3.12 4.27 -27.72
N ASP A 17 1.94 4.84 -27.51
CA ASP A 17 1.54 5.39 -26.21
C ASP A 17 1.45 4.29 -25.15
N PHE A 18 0.86 3.15 -25.48
CA PHE A 18 0.80 1.98 -24.60
C PHE A 18 2.21 1.50 -24.19
N PHE A 19 3.13 1.31 -25.14
CA PHE A 19 4.50 0.90 -24.82
C PHE A 19 5.26 1.96 -24.03
N SER A 20 4.98 3.25 -24.27
CA SER A 20 5.55 4.35 -23.47
C SER A 20 5.09 4.26 -22.02
N GLN A 21 3.80 4.04 -21.79
CA GLN A 21 3.23 3.86 -20.45
C GLN A 21 3.82 2.63 -19.75
N LEU A 22 3.94 1.48 -20.44
CA LEU A 22 4.57 0.28 -19.88
C LEU A 22 6.03 0.53 -19.47
N LYS A 23 6.80 1.27 -20.26
CA LYS A 23 8.19 1.63 -19.92
C LYS A 23 8.27 2.54 -18.69
N THR A 24 7.33 3.47 -18.56
CA THR A 24 7.24 4.34 -17.38
C THR A 24 6.91 3.51 -16.14
N ILE A 25 5.91 2.63 -16.22
CA ILE A 25 5.51 1.72 -15.13
C ILE A 25 6.69 0.84 -14.71
N ASP A 26 7.40 0.22 -15.66
CA ASP A 26 8.57 -0.63 -15.36
C ASP A 26 9.68 0.16 -14.65
N ARG A 27 9.95 1.40 -15.08
CA ARG A 27 10.93 2.27 -14.44
C ARG A 27 10.52 2.66 -13.02
N GLU A 28 9.27 3.05 -12.83
CA GLU A 28 8.73 3.41 -11.52
C GLU A 28 8.73 2.21 -10.55
N ALA A 29 8.34 1.02 -11.04
CA ALA A 29 8.35 -0.20 -10.25
C ALA A 29 9.76 -0.57 -9.79
N LYS A 30 10.76 -0.47 -10.68
CA LYS A 30 12.17 -0.66 -10.31
C LYS A 30 12.64 0.37 -9.29
N ALA A 31 12.28 1.63 -9.45
CA ALA A 31 12.63 2.68 -8.48
C ALA A 31 12.00 2.39 -7.10
N ALA A 32 10.75 1.93 -7.06
CA ALA A 32 10.10 1.54 -5.81
C ALA A 32 10.84 0.37 -5.12
N VAL A 33 11.32 -0.62 -5.87
CA VAL A 33 12.12 -1.73 -5.34
C VAL A 33 13.43 -1.24 -4.71
N GLU A 34 14.11 -0.29 -5.35
CA GLU A 34 15.36 0.26 -4.82
C GLU A 34 15.15 1.07 -3.52
N ILE A 35 13.95 1.64 -3.32
CA ILE A 35 13.56 2.27 -2.05
C ILE A 35 13.14 1.22 -1.01
N ALA A 36 12.39 0.20 -1.42
CA ALA A 36 11.81 -0.80 -0.52
C ALA A 36 12.84 -1.73 0.11
N LYS A 37 13.92 -2.09 -0.61
CA LYS A 37 14.98 -2.96 -0.07
C LYS A 37 15.61 -2.40 1.22
N PRO A 38 16.17 -1.18 1.24
CA PRO A 38 16.72 -0.62 2.47
C PRO A 38 15.64 -0.35 3.53
N ALA A 39 14.40 -0.01 3.14
CA ALA A 39 13.29 0.13 4.08
C ALA A 39 12.96 -1.18 4.80
N LEU A 40 12.88 -2.29 4.06
CA LEU A 40 12.68 -3.62 4.61
C LEU A 40 13.80 -4.02 5.56
N VAL A 41 15.06 -3.71 5.23
CA VAL A 41 16.20 -3.99 6.13
C VAL A 41 16.09 -3.21 7.44
N ARG A 42 15.74 -1.92 7.39
CA ARG A 42 15.52 -1.11 8.61
C ARG A 42 14.40 -1.71 9.46
N LEU A 43 13.25 -1.99 8.86
CA LEU A 43 12.12 -2.63 9.53
C LEU A 43 12.51 -3.97 10.16
N ALA A 44 13.15 -4.86 9.41
CA ALA A 44 13.58 -6.14 9.93
C ALA A 44 14.53 -5.97 11.12
N THR A 45 15.53 -5.11 10.99
CA THR A 45 16.51 -4.83 12.07
C THR A 45 15.83 -4.27 13.32
N GLU A 46 14.86 -3.37 13.16
CA GLU A 46 14.12 -2.77 14.27
C GLU A 46 13.16 -3.77 14.93
N LEU A 47 12.52 -4.66 14.16
CA LEU A 47 11.42 -5.50 14.64
C LEU A 47 11.89 -6.84 15.24
N VAL A 48 12.97 -7.42 14.74
CA VAL A 48 13.41 -8.77 15.13
C VAL A 48 13.60 -8.88 16.64
N GLY A 49 12.94 -9.88 17.23
CA GLY A 49 13.02 -10.16 18.67
C GLY A 49 12.15 -9.26 19.56
N ARG A 50 11.50 -8.24 19.02
CA ARG A 50 10.59 -7.39 19.79
C ARG A 50 9.26 -8.10 20.06
N THR A 51 8.72 -7.87 21.25
CA THR A 51 7.49 -8.49 21.73
C THR A 51 6.41 -7.47 22.10
N ASP A 52 6.67 -6.17 21.90
CA ASP A 52 5.69 -5.12 22.11
C ASP A 52 4.55 -5.19 21.07
N ALA A 53 3.40 -4.60 21.40
CA ALA A 53 2.19 -4.70 20.60
C ALA A 53 2.36 -4.13 19.18
N GLN A 54 3.15 -3.07 19.02
CA GLN A 54 3.43 -2.47 17.70
C GLN A 54 4.30 -3.40 16.85
N ALA A 55 5.32 -4.02 17.45
CA ALA A 55 6.15 -4.98 16.74
C ALA A 55 5.37 -6.23 16.32
N GLN A 56 4.48 -6.74 17.19
CA GLN A 56 3.59 -7.85 16.85
C GLN A 56 2.61 -7.46 15.73
N LEU A 57 2.09 -6.23 15.74
CA LEU A 57 1.24 -5.73 14.67
C LEU A 57 2.00 -5.65 13.33
N ALA A 58 3.16 -4.99 13.30
CA ALA A 58 3.99 -4.87 12.10
C ALA A 58 4.38 -6.25 11.53
N ARG A 59 4.75 -7.17 12.42
CA ARG A 59 5.05 -8.56 12.06
C ARG A 59 3.87 -9.25 11.40
N GLN A 60 2.66 -9.12 11.95
CA GLN A 60 1.48 -9.74 11.36
C GLN A 60 1.12 -9.14 9.98
N LEU A 61 1.36 -7.84 9.77
CA LEU A 61 1.26 -7.23 8.44
C LEU A 61 2.25 -7.86 7.43
N PHE A 62 3.50 -8.09 7.83
CA PHE A 62 4.48 -8.77 6.97
C PHE A 62 4.12 -10.23 6.71
N LEU A 63 3.64 -10.95 7.72
CA LEU A 63 3.13 -12.31 7.54
C LEU A 63 1.94 -12.35 6.58
N SER A 64 1.08 -11.32 6.57
CA SER A 64 0.01 -11.17 5.59
C SER A 64 0.57 -11.13 4.17
N LEU A 65 1.60 -10.32 3.93
CA LEU A 65 2.25 -10.24 2.63
C LEU A 65 2.93 -11.56 2.26
N TYR A 66 3.67 -12.16 3.20
CA TYR A 66 4.43 -13.39 2.96
C TYR A 66 3.54 -14.60 2.66
N ASN A 67 2.49 -14.83 3.45
CA ASN A 67 1.61 -15.99 3.28
C ASN A 67 0.57 -15.79 2.17
N GLY A 68 0.43 -14.58 1.64
CA GLY A 68 -0.57 -14.26 0.63
C GLY A 68 -1.96 -13.93 1.19
N GLY A 69 -2.00 -13.29 2.35
CA GLY A 69 -3.19 -12.64 2.89
C GLY A 69 -3.98 -13.45 3.92
N PHE A 70 -3.41 -14.52 4.47
CA PHE A 70 -4.12 -15.39 5.42
C PHE A 70 -4.07 -14.93 6.89
N THR A 71 -3.35 -13.85 7.21
CA THR A 71 -3.28 -13.36 8.58
C THR A 71 -4.39 -12.37 8.89
N LYS A 72 -4.92 -12.44 10.11
CA LYS A 72 -6.03 -11.64 10.63
C LYS A 72 -5.68 -10.18 10.96
N VAL A 73 -4.54 -9.68 10.50
CA VAL A 73 -4.10 -8.30 10.77
C VAL A 73 -4.22 -7.46 9.53
N GLU A 74 -4.73 -6.28 9.80
CA GLU A 74 -5.49 -5.45 8.89
C GLU A 74 -4.70 -4.20 8.58
N LEU A 75 -4.74 -3.76 7.33
CA LEU A 75 -4.08 -2.52 6.94
C LEU A 75 -4.67 -1.28 7.64
N ALA A 76 -5.91 -1.36 8.13
CA ALA A 76 -6.52 -0.34 8.99
C ALA A 76 -5.72 -0.12 10.29
N CYS A 77 -4.93 -1.09 10.73
CA CYS A 77 -4.07 -0.94 11.90
C CYS A 77 -2.73 -0.25 11.59
N LEU A 78 -2.38 0.00 10.32
CA LEU A 78 -1.14 0.67 9.95
C LEU A 78 -0.90 2.00 10.72
N PRO A 79 -1.91 2.86 10.94
CA PRO A 79 -1.75 4.11 11.69
C PRO A 79 -1.31 3.92 13.15
N LEU A 80 -1.47 2.72 13.71
CA LEU A 80 -1.05 2.40 15.08
C LEU A 80 0.46 2.13 15.20
N LEU A 81 1.16 1.95 14.07
CA LEU A 81 2.61 1.80 14.08
C LEU A 81 3.31 3.16 14.26
N PRO A 82 4.56 3.19 14.76
CA PRO A 82 5.41 4.37 14.65
C PRO A 82 5.53 4.83 13.20
N TRP A 83 5.49 6.13 12.96
CA TRP A 83 5.50 6.68 11.59
C TRP A 83 6.66 6.19 10.71
N PRO A 84 7.92 6.06 11.20
CA PRO A 84 8.99 5.49 10.39
C PRO A 84 8.69 4.08 9.90
N TRP A 85 7.99 3.27 10.71
CA TRP A 85 7.58 1.92 10.33
C TRP A 85 6.43 1.94 9.33
N GLN A 86 5.49 2.87 9.46
CA GLN A 86 4.41 3.07 8.49
C GLN A 86 4.97 3.40 7.11
N ARG A 87 5.87 4.40 7.03
CA ARG A 87 6.51 4.84 5.80
C ARG A 87 7.27 3.69 5.15
N ASP A 88 8.14 3.04 5.91
CA ASP A 88 8.97 1.95 5.40
C ASP A 88 8.11 0.73 5.00
N PHE A 89 7.02 0.44 5.73
CA PHE A 89 6.06 -0.61 5.35
C PHE A 89 5.32 -0.27 4.05
N ALA A 90 4.87 0.98 3.87
CA ALA A 90 4.22 1.42 2.64
C ALA A 90 5.17 1.35 1.42
N ASP A 91 6.47 1.58 1.62
CA ASP A 91 7.49 1.37 0.57
C ASP A 91 7.57 -0.10 0.16
N VAL A 92 7.61 -1.01 1.15
CA VAL A 92 7.60 -2.46 0.91
C VAL A 92 6.30 -2.88 0.22
N LEU A 93 5.15 -2.38 0.69
CA LEU A 93 3.85 -2.66 0.11
C LEU A 93 3.70 -2.11 -1.31
N LEU A 94 4.42 -1.05 -1.70
CA LEU A 94 4.44 -0.56 -3.08
C LEU A 94 5.29 -1.45 -4.00
N ALA A 95 6.41 -1.95 -3.49
CA ALA A 95 7.36 -2.76 -4.27
C ALA A 95 7.02 -4.25 -4.35
N PHE A 96 6.18 -4.77 -3.44
CA PHE A 96 5.82 -6.20 -3.35
C PHE A 96 5.34 -6.80 -4.69
N ASN A 97 5.79 -8.00 -5.06
CA ASN A 97 5.54 -8.58 -6.39
C ASN A 97 6.03 -7.73 -7.60
N GLY A 98 6.85 -6.72 -7.35
CA GLY A 98 7.55 -5.97 -8.38
C GLY A 98 8.76 -6.74 -8.93
N PRO A 99 9.39 -6.24 -10.01
CA PRO A 99 10.56 -6.90 -10.60
C PRO A 99 11.70 -7.05 -9.59
N GLY A 100 12.02 -8.29 -9.20
CA GLY A 100 13.12 -8.58 -8.28
C GLY A 100 12.83 -8.24 -6.81
N PHE A 101 11.56 -8.20 -6.41
CA PHE A 101 11.16 -8.06 -5.01
C PHE A 101 9.94 -8.95 -4.71
N SER A 102 10.16 -10.04 -3.96
CA SER A 102 9.14 -11.04 -3.64
C SER A 102 8.98 -11.25 -2.13
N ASP A 103 7.96 -12.01 -1.75
CA ASP A 103 7.78 -12.62 -0.42
C ASP A 103 9.07 -13.19 0.19
N LYS A 104 9.88 -13.90 -0.59
CA LYS A 104 11.16 -14.47 -0.13
C LYS A 104 12.14 -13.40 0.33
N ASP A 105 12.09 -12.19 -0.22
CA ASP A 105 12.98 -11.11 0.18
C ASP A 105 12.59 -10.56 1.57
N ILE A 106 11.30 -10.64 1.94
CA ILE A 106 10.84 -10.36 3.30
C ILE A 106 11.53 -11.31 4.29
N LEU A 107 11.38 -12.63 4.10
CA LEU A 107 11.98 -13.61 4.99
C LEU A 107 13.51 -13.44 5.10
N LYS A 108 14.21 -13.29 3.96
CA LYS A 108 15.66 -13.08 3.96
C LYS A 108 16.09 -11.84 4.74
N ALA A 109 15.31 -10.76 4.71
CA ALA A 109 15.64 -9.56 5.47
C ALA A 109 15.53 -9.79 6.98
N PHE A 110 14.49 -10.50 7.43
CA PHE A 110 14.34 -10.90 8.84
C PHE A 110 15.46 -11.87 9.27
N GLU A 111 15.80 -12.86 8.43
CA GLU A 111 16.93 -13.76 8.68
C GLU A 111 18.26 -13.00 8.81
N ALA A 112 18.52 -12.06 7.89
CA ALA A 112 19.73 -11.22 7.91
C ALA A 112 19.78 -10.30 9.14
N ALA A 113 18.63 -9.89 9.67
CA ALA A 113 18.50 -9.11 10.89
C ALA A 113 18.61 -9.95 12.19
N GLY A 114 18.81 -11.27 12.07
CA GLY A 114 19.10 -12.16 13.21
C GLY A 114 18.01 -13.17 13.52
N ASP A 115 16.91 -13.21 12.75
CA ASP A 115 15.84 -14.17 12.94
C ASP A 115 16.10 -15.49 12.19
N ALA A 116 17.00 -16.30 12.73
CA ALA A 116 17.46 -17.54 12.09
C ALA A 116 16.27 -18.45 11.69
N GLY A 117 16.09 -18.68 10.40
CA GLY A 117 15.02 -19.51 9.84
C GLY A 117 13.61 -18.94 10.04
N GLY A 118 13.48 -17.66 10.36
CA GLY A 118 12.18 -17.03 10.63
C GLY A 118 11.55 -17.48 11.96
N ALA A 119 12.34 -17.94 12.93
CA ALA A 119 11.83 -18.48 14.20
C ALA A 119 10.90 -17.48 14.91
N TRP A 120 11.36 -16.25 15.10
CA TRP A 120 10.55 -15.14 15.59
C TRP A 120 9.44 -14.80 14.59
N PHE A 121 9.72 -14.71 13.29
CA PHE A 121 8.78 -14.28 12.26
C PHE A 121 7.57 -15.20 12.13
N PHE A 122 7.71 -16.52 12.28
CA PHE A 122 6.65 -17.53 12.13
C PHE A 122 6.04 -18.06 13.43
N THR A 123 6.53 -17.65 14.60
CA THR A 123 5.90 -18.01 15.89
C THR A 123 4.41 -17.61 15.94
N GLU A 124 3.58 -18.22 16.77
CA GLU A 124 2.20 -17.71 16.89
C GLU A 124 2.22 -16.27 17.46
N PRO A 125 1.58 -15.28 16.80
CA PRO A 125 1.58 -13.92 17.33
C PRO A 125 0.81 -13.88 18.66
N ALA A 126 1.38 -13.19 19.65
CA ALA A 126 0.65 -12.90 20.87
C ALA A 126 -0.58 -12.01 20.55
N PRO A 127 -1.65 -12.06 21.36
CA PRO A 127 -2.75 -11.11 21.24
C PRO A 127 -2.23 -9.68 21.22
N ILE A 128 -2.69 -8.88 20.26
CA ILE A 128 -2.32 -7.46 20.19
C ILE A 128 -2.98 -6.78 21.38
N GLY A 129 -2.17 -6.34 22.35
CA GLY A 129 -2.63 -5.51 23.46
C GLY A 129 -2.91 -4.07 23.01
N ASN A 130 -3.25 -3.19 23.96
CA ASN A 130 -3.46 -1.78 23.65
C ASN A 130 -2.19 -1.16 23.03
N ILE A 131 -2.35 -0.54 21.86
CA ILE A 131 -1.28 0.19 21.17
C ILE A 131 -1.44 1.67 21.48
N ALA A 132 -0.40 2.29 22.06
CA ALA A 132 -0.33 3.74 22.17
C ALA A 132 0.13 4.33 20.82
N VAL A 133 -0.57 5.34 20.34
CA VAL A 133 -0.18 6.07 19.13
C VAL A 133 1.01 6.96 19.47
N SER A 134 2.05 6.90 18.64
CA SER A 134 3.25 7.72 18.78
C SER A 134 3.05 9.07 18.10
N GLU A 135 3.15 10.16 18.87
CA GLU A 135 3.23 11.54 18.37
C GLU A 135 4.69 11.80 17.97
N ASP A 136 5.02 11.70 16.67
CA ASP A 136 6.30 12.16 16.15
C ASP A 136 6.01 13.06 14.94
N ASP A 137 6.12 14.37 15.17
CA ASP A 137 5.58 15.45 14.33
C ASP A 137 6.72 16.27 13.71
N GLY A 138 7.46 15.64 12.78
CA GLY A 138 8.50 16.30 12.01
C GLY A 138 8.01 16.86 10.67
N ILE A 139 8.76 17.81 10.09
CA ILE A 139 8.49 18.43 8.77
C ILE A 139 8.34 17.39 7.64
N GLU A 140 9.04 16.25 7.72
CA GLU A 140 8.91 15.17 6.73
C GLU A 140 7.51 14.53 6.77
N ALA A 141 6.90 14.44 7.95
CA ALA A 141 5.56 13.91 8.14
C ALA A 141 4.49 14.86 7.58
N ASP A 142 4.65 16.18 7.72
CA ASP A 142 3.74 17.18 7.14
C ASP A 142 3.72 17.13 5.61
N ASN A 143 4.90 17.00 4.99
CA ASN A 143 5.02 16.82 3.55
C ASN A 143 4.37 15.52 3.09
N ALA A 144 4.48 14.45 3.88
CA ALA A 144 3.81 13.18 3.60
C ALA A 144 2.28 13.32 3.66
N GLY A 145 1.74 14.05 4.64
CA GLY A 145 0.30 14.37 4.74
C GLY A 145 -0.22 15.12 3.51
N THR A 146 0.50 16.15 3.06
CA THR A 146 0.15 16.90 1.84
C THR A 146 0.13 15.99 0.60
N ALA A 147 1.14 15.13 0.45
CA ALA A 147 1.20 14.17 -0.65
C ALA A 147 0.08 13.11 -0.56
N ALA A 148 -0.29 12.70 0.66
CA ALA A 148 -1.40 11.77 0.89
C ALA A 148 -2.75 12.37 0.50
N ARG A 149 -3.00 13.66 0.79
CA ARG A 149 -4.23 14.35 0.37
C ARG A 149 -4.38 14.33 -1.15
N GLU A 150 -3.32 14.69 -1.86
CA GLU A 150 -3.35 14.68 -3.33
C GLU A 150 -3.51 13.27 -3.89
N ALA A 151 -2.80 12.30 -3.32
CA ALA A 151 -2.95 10.90 -3.71
C ALA A 151 -4.38 10.38 -3.48
N MET A 152 -5.04 10.79 -2.39
CA MET A 152 -6.41 10.43 -2.09
C MET A 152 -7.40 11.06 -3.07
N ARG A 153 -7.22 12.33 -3.47
CA ARG A 153 -8.03 12.93 -4.56
C ARG A 153 -7.88 12.19 -5.88
N LEU A 154 -6.65 11.80 -6.21
CA LEU A 154 -6.37 11.02 -7.42
C LEU A 154 -6.96 9.62 -7.35
N LEU A 155 -6.97 8.97 -6.19
CA LEU A 155 -7.68 7.71 -5.95
C LEU A 155 -9.17 7.87 -6.17
N ALA A 156 -9.81 8.82 -5.46
CA ALA A 156 -11.25 9.05 -5.55
C ALA A 156 -11.69 9.26 -7.00
N ARG A 157 -10.93 10.07 -7.76
CA ARG A 157 -11.17 10.27 -9.20
C ARG A 157 -10.96 9.01 -10.03
N ALA A 158 -9.92 8.23 -9.73
CA ALA A 158 -9.62 7.02 -10.50
C ALA A 158 -10.65 5.91 -10.28
N ILE A 159 -11.15 5.75 -9.05
CA ILE A 159 -12.03 4.62 -8.69
C ILE A 159 -13.51 4.94 -8.88
N ALA A 160 -13.96 6.16 -8.60
CA ALA A 160 -15.37 6.50 -8.76
C ALA A 160 -15.81 6.66 -10.23
N CYS A 161 -14.87 6.93 -11.13
CA CYS A 161 -15.14 6.98 -12.58
C CYS A 161 -14.94 5.64 -13.27
N GLN A 162 -14.68 4.54 -12.55
CA GLN A 162 -14.36 3.24 -13.14
C GLN A 162 -15.17 2.09 -12.52
N TYR A 163 -15.93 1.39 -13.37
CA TYR A 163 -16.57 0.12 -13.02
C TYR A 163 -15.66 -1.06 -13.41
N SER A 164 -14.69 -1.38 -12.55
CA SER A 164 -13.92 -2.63 -12.68
C SER A 164 -13.68 -3.25 -11.30
N GLY A 165 -13.22 -4.51 -11.26
CA GLY A 165 -13.00 -5.23 -10.00
C GLY A 165 -11.97 -4.59 -9.07
N GLN A 166 -10.99 -3.85 -9.61
CA GLN A 166 -9.90 -3.23 -8.83
C GLN A 166 -10.35 -2.00 -8.01
N PRO A 167 -11.10 -1.02 -8.57
CA PRO A 167 -11.80 0.02 -7.83
C PRO A 167 -12.63 -0.49 -6.65
N PHE A 168 -13.34 -1.61 -6.78
CA PHE A 168 -14.11 -2.18 -5.67
C PHE A 168 -13.23 -2.72 -4.54
N ALA A 169 -12.08 -3.33 -4.86
CA ALA A 169 -11.12 -3.77 -3.84
C ALA A 169 -10.55 -2.58 -3.05
N ILE A 170 -10.16 -1.50 -3.75
CA ILE A 170 -9.67 -0.28 -3.10
C ILE A 170 -10.77 0.42 -2.31
N ARG A 171 -11.99 0.49 -2.85
CA ARG A 171 -13.15 1.03 -2.13
C ARG A 171 -13.36 0.31 -0.80
N LYS A 172 -13.37 -1.02 -0.84
CA LYS A 172 -13.55 -1.83 0.36
C LYS A 172 -12.47 -1.49 1.40
N LEU A 173 -11.20 -1.46 0.99
CA LEU A 173 -10.09 -1.10 1.87
C LEU A 173 -10.24 0.31 2.47
N LEU A 174 -10.64 1.30 1.68
CA LEU A 174 -10.88 2.66 2.18
C LEU A 174 -12.03 2.71 3.19
N ARG A 175 -13.09 1.93 2.96
CA ARG A 175 -14.20 1.81 3.92
C ARG A 175 -13.75 1.12 5.20
N ASP A 176 -13.03 0.00 5.08
CA ASP A 176 -12.54 -0.73 6.23
C ASP A 176 -11.62 0.16 7.09
N ILE A 177 -10.81 1.04 6.47
CA ILE A 177 -10.05 2.09 7.17
C ILE A 177 -10.99 3.08 7.89
N LEU A 178 -12.01 3.61 7.22
CA LEU A 178 -12.95 4.59 7.78
C LEU A 178 -13.79 4.04 8.95
N GLU A 179 -14.20 2.78 8.84
CA GLU A 179 -15.06 2.13 9.83
C GLU A 179 -14.26 1.43 10.94
N GLU A 180 -12.92 1.54 10.92
CA GLU A 180 -12.01 0.80 11.79
C GLU A 180 -12.32 -0.72 11.80
N ARG A 181 -12.74 -1.23 10.64
CA ARG A 181 -13.17 -2.62 10.42
C ARG A 181 -12.04 -3.48 9.87
N GLU A 182 -12.33 -4.78 9.85
CA GLU A 182 -11.41 -5.78 9.30
C GLU A 182 -11.04 -5.52 7.84
N CYS A 183 -9.90 -4.84 7.62
CA CYS A 183 -9.36 -4.55 6.29
C CYS A 183 -8.95 -5.83 5.57
N ALA A 184 -9.27 -5.90 4.28
CA ALA A 184 -8.81 -6.97 3.42
C ALA A 184 -7.26 -7.09 3.38
N PRO A 185 -6.70 -8.28 3.11
CA PRO A 185 -5.27 -8.52 3.26
C PRO A 185 -4.44 -7.70 2.25
N GLY A 186 -3.24 -7.25 2.65
CA GLY A 186 -2.40 -6.36 1.84
C GLY A 186 -2.01 -6.90 0.46
N ILE A 187 -2.12 -8.22 0.24
CA ILE A 187 -1.93 -8.81 -1.10
C ILE A 187 -2.98 -8.33 -2.13
N GLN A 188 -4.19 -7.94 -1.70
CA GLN A 188 -5.20 -7.43 -2.63
C GLN A 188 -4.75 -6.12 -3.29
N ILE A 189 -3.97 -5.30 -2.59
CA ILE A 189 -3.37 -4.07 -3.13
C ILE A 189 -2.27 -4.41 -4.14
N ALA A 190 -1.47 -5.43 -3.86
CA ALA A 190 -0.40 -5.85 -4.76
C ALA A 190 -0.92 -6.33 -6.12
N GLY A 191 -2.18 -6.78 -6.20
CA GLY A 191 -2.86 -7.17 -7.45
C GLY A 191 -3.58 -6.04 -8.20
N THR A 192 -3.55 -4.80 -7.68
CA THR A 192 -4.15 -3.63 -8.37
C THR A 192 -3.22 -3.07 -9.45
N ASP A 193 -3.78 -2.31 -10.40
CA ASP A 193 -2.99 -1.52 -11.34
C ASP A 193 -1.95 -0.65 -10.61
N TRP A 194 -0.76 -0.54 -11.21
CA TRP A 194 0.39 0.16 -10.63
C TRP A 194 0.06 1.59 -10.16
N LYS A 195 -0.73 2.33 -10.94
CA LYS A 195 -1.09 3.71 -10.62
C LYS A 195 -1.98 3.79 -9.38
N LEU A 196 -2.97 2.91 -9.30
CA LEU A 196 -3.86 2.81 -8.15
C LEU A 196 -3.09 2.41 -6.90
N ARG A 197 -2.25 1.39 -7.00
CA ARG A 197 -1.36 0.95 -5.93
C ARG A 197 -0.45 2.06 -5.42
N ARG A 198 0.16 2.82 -6.34
CA ARG A 198 1.04 3.94 -6.02
C ARG A 198 0.29 5.01 -5.24
N PHE A 199 -0.89 5.42 -5.70
CA PHE A 199 -1.67 6.42 -4.97
C PHE A 199 -2.10 5.91 -3.59
N PHE A 200 -2.52 4.65 -3.49
CA PHE A 200 -2.88 4.04 -2.20
C PHE A 200 -1.70 4.01 -1.24
N CYS A 201 -0.52 3.56 -1.67
CA CYS A 201 0.66 3.52 -0.80
C CYS A 201 1.15 4.93 -0.44
N THR A 202 1.06 5.91 -1.35
CA THR A 202 1.36 7.31 -1.02
C THR A 202 0.39 7.86 0.03
N MET A 203 -0.90 7.52 -0.06
CA MET A 203 -1.88 7.87 0.96
C MET A 203 -1.53 7.25 2.31
N LEU A 204 -1.20 5.95 2.34
CA LEU A 204 -0.79 5.28 3.58
C LEU A 204 0.46 5.89 4.24
N ARG A 205 1.43 6.42 3.47
CA ARG A 205 2.64 7.06 4.02
C ARG A 205 2.35 8.33 4.83
N GLY A 206 1.28 9.05 4.48
CA GLY A 206 0.88 10.29 5.15
C GLY A 206 -0.28 10.11 6.12
N PHE A 207 -0.71 8.87 6.39
CA PHE A 207 -1.86 8.63 7.23
C PHE A 207 -1.64 9.11 8.67
N GLY A 208 -2.57 9.91 9.21
CA GLY A 208 -2.46 10.50 10.54
C GLY A 208 -1.35 11.55 10.65
N ARG A 209 -0.93 12.19 9.54
CA ARG A 209 0.12 13.22 9.49
C ARG A 209 -0.27 14.37 8.57
N GLY A 210 0.26 15.57 8.83
CA GLY A 210 0.07 16.75 7.98
C GLY A 210 -1.39 17.05 7.65
N ASP A 211 -2.26 16.97 8.66
CA ASP A 211 -3.72 17.11 8.58
C ASP A 211 -4.43 16.08 7.67
N PHE A 212 -3.77 14.97 7.31
CA PHE A 212 -4.43 13.85 6.63
C PHE A 212 -5.03 12.90 7.68
N GLU A 213 -6.29 13.15 8.00
CA GLU A 213 -7.13 12.30 8.85
C GLU A 213 -8.02 11.36 8.01
N PRO A 214 -8.51 10.25 8.57
CA PRO A 214 -9.42 9.33 7.87
C PRO A 214 -10.61 10.04 7.20
N GLU A 215 -11.16 11.08 7.83
CA GLU A 215 -12.30 11.86 7.34
C GLU A 215 -12.02 12.54 5.99
N PHE A 216 -10.76 12.83 5.68
CA PHE A 216 -10.38 13.40 4.39
C PHE A 216 -10.68 12.45 3.23
N ILE A 217 -10.78 11.13 3.48
CA ILE A 217 -11.26 10.17 2.48
C ILE A 217 -12.67 10.56 2.02
N ILE A 218 -13.59 10.86 2.95
CA ILE A 218 -14.97 11.26 2.62
C ILE A 218 -14.96 12.58 1.84
N GLU A 219 -14.18 13.57 2.30
CA GLU A 219 -14.02 14.87 1.61
C GLU A 219 -13.56 14.67 0.16
N ALA A 220 -12.56 13.82 -0.09
CA ALA A 220 -12.03 13.57 -1.43
C ALA A 220 -13.07 12.96 -2.38
N PHE A 221 -13.97 12.10 -1.88
CA PHE A 221 -15.08 11.56 -2.68
C PHE A 221 -16.19 12.58 -2.91
N TYR A 222 -16.48 13.41 -1.91
CA TYR A 222 -17.43 14.50 -2.03
C TYR A 222 -16.96 15.56 -3.05
N ASP A 223 -15.70 15.98 -3.01
CA ASP A 223 -15.12 16.93 -3.97
C ASP A 223 -15.21 16.42 -5.42
N MET A 224 -15.15 15.10 -5.60
CA MET A 224 -15.10 14.47 -6.91
C MET A 224 -16.49 14.31 -7.54
N ALA A 225 -17.52 13.89 -6.77
CA ALA A 225 -18.87 13.65 -7.31
C ALA A 225 -20.03 13.99 -6.35
N GLY A 226 -19.79 14.83 -5.33
CA GLY A 226 -20.77 15.19 -4.31
C GLY A 226 -21.30 13.97 -3.56
N ASP A 227 -22.59 14.02 -3.20
CA ASP A 227 -23.27 12.94 -2.46
C ASP A 227 -23.22 11.59 -3.19
N ALA A 228 -23.16 11.58 -4.52
CA ALA A 228 -23.07 10.34 -5.28
C ALA A 228 -21.71 9.63 -5.09
N GLY A 229 -20.62 10.40 -4.94
CA GLY A 229 -19.30 9.85 -4.62
C GLY A 229 -19.25 9.24 -3.22
N VAL A 230 -19.84 9.92 -2.25
CA VAL A 230 -19.94 9.43 -0.86
C VAL A 230 -20.87 8.22 -0.76
N ALA A 231 -22.01 8.24 -1.45
CA ALA A 231 -22.92 7.09 -1.53
C ALA A 231 -22.21 5.87 -2.11
N TRP A 232 -21.48 6.04 -3.22
CA TRP A 232 -20.70 4.95 -3.82
C TRP A 232 -19.66 4.38 -2.86
N LEU A 233 -18.96 5.22 -2.09
CA LEU A 233 -18.00 4.79 -1.07
C LEU A 233 -18.67 3.94 0.02
N ASN A 234 -19.94 4.19 0.33
CA ASN A 234 -20.73 3.55 1.39
C ASN A 234 -21.55 2.32 0.94
N GLU A 235 -21.68 2.05 -0.36
CA GLU A 235 -22.35 0.84 -0.92
C GLU A 235 -21.58 -0.46 -0.74
#